data_AF-A0A2T3B3I2-F1
#
_entry.id   AF-A0A2T3B3I2-F1
#
_cell.length_a   1.000
_cell.length_b   1.000
_cell.length_c   1.000
_cell.angle_alpha   90.00
_cell.angle_beta   90.00
_cell.angle_gamma   90.00
#
_symmetry.space_group_name_H-M   'P 1'
#
loop_
_entity.id
_entity.type
_entity.pdbx_description
1 polymer ?
#
loop_
_entity_poly.entity_id
_entity_poly.type
_entity_poly.pdbx_seq_one_letter_code
_entity_poly.pdbx_strand_id
1 'polypeptide(L)'
;MATLPRRFVHDLKVALGPHVTAPNTLNPVLLAIGIRGYWIQSRIFRIPDRYGFFSLGPARLQVHDASLCIAILMVLAVVAPAVVLFHVCLTLKDGYRPLWKDALIGFAPSGLVFSGIWIWQCHSKQRAPDYEWEDWKTRKD
;
A
#
# COMPACT_ATOMS: atom_id res chain seq x y z
N MET A 1 8.56 -5.97 27.25
CA MET A 1 7.74 -6.46 26.12
C MET A 1 6.47 -5.63 26.06
N ALA A 2 6.36 -4.70 25.10
CA ALA A 2 5.13 -3.93 24.91
C ALA A 2 4.11 -4.81 24.18
N THR A 3 3.02 -5.15 24.84
CA THR A 3 1.90 -5.87 24.21
C THR A 3 1.12 -4.91 23.34
N LEU A 4 1.04 -5.20 22.04
CA LEU A 4 0.21 -4.42 21.12
C LEU A 4 -1.26 -4.50 21.57
N PRO A 5 -2.01 -3.39 21.56
CA PRO A 5 -3.40 -3.38 22.01
C PRO A 5 -4.25 -4.34 21.18
N ARG A 6 -5.10 -5.15 21.83
CA ARG A 6 -5.94 -6.17 21.17
C ARG A 6 -6.74 -5.64 19.98
N ARG A 7 -7.23 -4.41 20.05
CA ARG A 7 -7.94 -3.73 18.94
C ARG A 7 -7.04 -3.56 17.71
N PHE A 8 -5.80 -3.14 17.90
CA PHE A 8 -4.85 -2.96 16.80
C PHE A 8 -4.57 -4.29 16.08
N VAL A 9 -4.38 -5.38 16.84
CA VAL A 9 -4.14 -6.70 16.24
C VAL A 9 -5.37 -7.20 15.47
N HIS A 10 -6.58 -6.94 16.00
CA HIS A 10 -7.82 -7.26 15.31
C HIS A 10 -7.95 -6.47 14.00
N ASP A 11 -7.75 -5.15 14.05
CA ASP A 11 -7.89 -4.28 12.88
C ASP A 11 -6.85 -4.58 11.81
N LEU A 12 -5.62 -4.93 12.21
CA LEU A 12 -4.57 -5.39 11.30
C LEU A 12 -4.98 -6.70 10.61
N LYS A 13 -5.51 -7.67 11.35
CA LYS A 13 -6.01 -8.93 10.77
C LYS A 13 -7.16 -8.69 9.79
N VAL A 14 -8.06 -7.76 10.10
CA VAL A 14 -9.17 -7.41 9.20
C VAL A 14 -8.66 -6.66 7.97
N ALA A 15 -7.69 -5.77 8.11
CA ALA A 15 -7.08 -5.04 7.00
C ALA A 15 -6.25 -5.94 6.06
N LEU A 16 -5.65 -7.01 6.59
CA LEU A 16 -4.98 -8.07 5.83
C LEU A 16 -5.96 -9.14 5.30
N GLY A 17 -7.24 -9.02 5.63
CA GLY A 17 -8.29 -9.91 5.17
C GLY A 17 -8.75 -9.62 3.74
N PRO A 18 -9.72 -10.38 3.22
CA PRO A 18 -10.22 -10.20 1.87
C PRO A 18 -10.91 -8.83 1.70
N HIS A 19 -10.85 -8.27 0.48
CA HIS A 19 -11.53 -7.03 0.09
C HIS A 19 -13.05 -7.11 0.26
N VAL A 20 -13.59 -8.31 0.10
CA VAL A 20 -15.02 -8.63 0.16
C VAL A 20 -15.22 -9.63 1.30
N THR A 21 -15.97 -9.23 2.32
CA THR A 21 -16.20 -10.04 3.54
C THR A 21 -17.43 -10.95 3.39
N ALA A 22 -18.37 -10.58 2.51
CA ALA A 22 -19.51 -11.37 2.08
C ALA A 22 -19.94 -10.88 0.68
N PRO A 23 -20.75 -11.62 -0.11
CA PRO A 23 -21.24 -11.13 -1.40
C PRO A 23 -21.84 -9.72 -1.24
N ASN A 24 -21.37 -8.76 -2.05
CA ASN A 24 -21.75 -7.34 -1.95
C ASN A 24 -21.40 -6.59 -0.65
N THR A 25 -20.59 -7.17 0.24
CA THR A 25 -20.15 -6.50 1.47
C THR A 25 -18.65 -6.24 1.41
N LEU A 26 -18.29 -4.96 1.30
CA LEU A 26 -16.91 -4.50 1.32
C LEU A 26 -16.33 -4.50 2.73
N ASN A 27 -15.03 -4.74 2.82
CA ASN A 27 -14.30 -4.66 4.08
C ASN A 27 -14.34 -3.21 4.64
N PRO A 28 -15.00 -2.97 5.79
CA PRO A 28 -15.22 -1.62 6.29
C PRO A 28 -13.93 -0.95 6.78
N VAL A 29 -12.95 -1.73 7.23
CA VAL A 29 -11.64 -1.20 7.68
C VAL A 29 -10.86 -0.67 6.48
N LEU A 30 -10.79 -1.45 5.40
CA LEU A 30 -10.14 -1.01 4.17
C LEU A 30 -10.84 0.22 3.55
N LEU A 31 -12.17 0.26 3.60
CA LEU A 31 -12.91 1.42 3.12
C LEU A 31 -12.60 2.67 3.94
N ALA A 32 -12.57 2.57 5.28
CA ALA A 32 -12.22 3.68 6.14
C ALA A 32 -10.78 4.19 5.88
N ILE A 33 -9.84 3.27 5.66
CA ILE A 33 -8.46 3.61 5.28
C ILE A 33 -8.43 4.31 3.92
N GLY A 34 -9.18 3.83 2.94
CA GLY A 34 -9.29 4.44 1.61
C GLY A 34 -9.81 5.87 1.65
N ILE A 35 -10.94 6.11 2.33
CA ILE A 35 -11.55 7.43 2.51
C ILE A 35 -10.57 8.38 3.24
N ARG A 36 -9.99 7.91 4.35
CA ARG A 36 -9.11 8.75 5.16
C ARG A 36 -7.79 9.04 4.44
N GLY A 37 -7.23 8.05 3.77
CA GLY A 37 -6.02 8.17 2.95
C GLY A 37 -6.23 9.19 1.83
N TYR A 38 -7.36 9.12 1.13
CA TYR A 38 -7.74 10.11 0.13
C TYR A 38 -7.86 11.52 0.71
N TRP A 39 -8.51 11.67 1.87
CA TRP A 39 -8.66 12.97 2.52
C TRP A 39 -7.30 13.60 2.88
N ILE A 40 -6.38 12.81 3.46
CA ILE A 40 -5.02 13.27 3.78
C ILE A 40 -4.28 13.66 2.50
N GLN A 41 -4.32 12.80 1.49
CA GLN A 41 -3.64 13.00 0.21
C GLN A 41 -4.09 14.29 -0.51
N SER A 42 -5.41 14.49 -0.60
CA SER A 42 -6.00 15.62 -1.33
C SER A 42 -5.97 16.92 -0.52
N ARG A 43 -6.27 16.89 0.78
CA ARG A 43 -6.38 18.12 1.58
C ARG A 43 -5.07 18.58 2.20
N ILE A 44 -4.27 17.64 2.72
CA ILE A 44 -3.02 17.97 3.42
C ILE A 44 -1.90 18.10 2.40
N PHE A 45 -1.70 17.06 1.58
CA PHE A 45 -0.59 17.03 0.63
C PHE A 45 -0.92 17.68 -0.72
N ARG A 46 -2.19 18.00 -0.98
CA ARG A 46 -2.66 18.60 -2.25
C ARG A 46 -2.21 17.83 -3.48
N ILE A 47 -2.09 16.51 -3.35
CA ILE A 47 -1.72 15.64 -4.47
C ILE A 47 -2.95 15.51 -5.38
N PRO A 48 -2.84 15.84 -6.68
CA PRO A 48 -3.93 15.67 -7.63
C PRO A 48 -4.36 14.20 -7.73
N ASP A 49 -5.67 13.96 -7.94
CA ASP A 49 -6.24 12.60 -8.00
C ASP A 49 -5.54 11.68 -9.00
N ARG A 50 -5.04 12.24 -10.12
CA ARG A 50 -4.30 11.49 -11.16
C ARG A 50 -2.96 10.92 -10.69
N TYR A 51 -2.36 11.50 -9.65
CA TYR A 51 -1.07 11.07 -9.08
C TYR A 51 -1.21 10.43 -7.70
N GLY A 52 -2.44 10.37 -7.20
CA GLY A 52 -2.76 9.82 -5.90
C GLY A 52 -2.70 8.30 -5.84
N PHE A 53 -2.24 7.76 -4.70
CA PHE A 53 -2.45 6.34 -4.37
C PHE A 53 -3.90 6.03 -4.06
N PHE A 54 -4.62 7.01 -3.48
CA PHE A 54 -6.04 6.89 -3.19
C PHE A 54 -6.86 7.69 -4.21
N SER A 55 -8.03 7.18 -4.56
CA SER A 55 -8.99 7.83 -5.44
C SER A 55 -10.30 8.17 -4.72
N LEU A 56 -11.03 9.18 -5.22
CA LEU A 56 -12.39 9.52 -4.76
C LEU A 56 -13.47 8.59 -5.33
N GLY A 57 -13.08 7.58 -6.11
CA GLY A 57 -13.99 6.73 -6.88
C GLY A 57 -14.90 5.84 -6.03
N PRO A 58 -15.56 4.84 -6.65
CA PRO A 58 -16.50 3.95 -5.96
C PRO A 58 -15.89 3.30 -4.71
N ALA A 59 -16.71 2.98 -3.71
CA ALA A 59 -16.25 2.37 -2.46
C ALA A 59 -15.36 1.13 -2.68
N ARG A 60 -15.64 0.33 -3.72
CA ARG A 60 -14.84 -0.84 -4.08
C ARG A 60 -13.42 -0.45 -4.54
N LEU A 61 -13.30 0.61 -5.34
CA LEU A 61 -12.01 1.14 -5.77
C LEU A 61 -11.21 1.68 -4.58
N GLN A 62 -11.87 2.34 -3.61
CA GLN A 62 -11.20 2.83 -2.39
C GLN A 62 -10.68 1.69 -1.50
N VAL A 63 -11.43 0.59 -1.40
CA VAL A 63 -10.98 -0.63 -0.70
C VAL A 63 -9.80 -1.27 -1.42
N HIS A 64 -9.83 -1.32 -2.75
CA HIS A 64 -8.72 -1.81 -3.55
C HIS A 64 -7.47 -0.92 -3.38
N ASP A 65 -7.59 0.40 -3.52
CA ASP A 65 -6.49 1.35 -3.30
C ASP A 65 -5.90 1.22 -1.89
N ALA A 66 -6.74 1.07 -0.86
CA ALA A 66 -6.30 0.87 0.52
C ALA A 66 -5.53 -0.44 0.72
N SER A 67 -6.05 -1.54 0.18
CA SER A 67 -5.38 -2.84 0.26
C SER A 67 -4.00 -2.84 -0.41
N LEU A 68 -3.90 -2.17 -1.56
CA LEU A 68 -2.69 -2.08 -2.36
C LEU A 68 -1.68 -1.19 -1.63
N CYS A 69 -2.13 -0.08 -1.05
CA CYS A 69 -1.32 0.76 -0.17
C CYS A 69 -0.76 -0.04 1.02
N ILE A 70 -1.59 -0.82 1.71
CA ILE A 70 -1.14 -1.67 2.83
C ILE A 70 -0.11 -2.70 2.37
N ALA A 71 -0.38 -3.38 1.24
CA ALA A 71 0.56 -4.36 0.68
C ALA A 71 1.91 -3.73 0.35
N ILE A 72 1.93 -2.54 -0.28
CA ILE A 72 3.18 -1.79 -0.55
C ILE A 72 3.90 -1.46 0.76
N LEU A 73 3.18 -0.92 1.75
CA LEU A 73 3.78 -0.55 3.03
C LEU A 73 4.38 -1.76 3.75
N MET A 74 3.73 -2.92 3.68
CA MET A 74 4.26 -4.17 4.21
C MET A 74 5.50 -4.64 3.45
N VAL A 75 5.49 -4.59 2.12
CA VAL A 75 6.67 -4.91 1.30
C VAL A 75 7.82 -3.98 1.64
N LEU A 76 7.59 -2.67 1.74
CA LEU A 76 8.63 -1.71 2.14
C LEU A 76 9.14 -1.97 3.56
N ALA A 77 8.25 -2.29 4.50
CA ALA A 77 8.61 -2.58 5.89
C ALA A 77 9.44 -3.87 6.04
N VAL A 78 9.39 -4.79 5.08
CA VAL A 78 10.19 -6.03 5.10
C VAL A 78 11.44 -5.90 4.23
N VAL A 79 11.29 -5.41 3.00
CA VAL A 79 12.38 -5.33 2.01
C VAL A 79 13.42 -4.30 2.43
N ALA A 80 13.02 -3.10 2.89
CA ALA A 80 14.00 -2.08 3.23
C ALA A 80 14.90 -2.52 4.40
N PRO A 81 14.39 -3.07 5.52
CA PRO A 81 15.26 -3.60 6.57
C PRO A 81 16.10 -4.80 6.15
N ALA A 82 15.56 -5.72 5.33
CA ALA A 82 16.30 -6.88 4.86
C ALA A 82 17.50 -6.47 4.00
N VAL A 83 17.32 -5.50 3.10
CA VAL A 83 18.40 -4.97 2.25
C VAL A 83 19.44 -4.23 3.08
N VAL A 84 19.02 -3.41 4.05
CA VAL A 84 19.94 -2.75 4.99
C VAL A 84 20.74 -3.78 5.79
N LEU A 85 20.10 -4.81 6.33
CA LEU A 85 20.76 -5.86 7.10
C LEU A 85 21.78 -6.63 6.24
N PHE A 86 21.41 -6.99 5.02
CA PHE A 86 22.30 -7.64 4.05
C PHE A 86 23.56 -6.79 3.79
N HIS A 87 23.40 -5.47 3.63
CA HIS A 87 24.53 -4.57 3.45
C HIS A 87 25.39 -4.40 4.69
N VAL A 88 24.79 -4.33 5.89
CA VAL A 88 25.54 -4.33 7.14
C VAL A 88 26.39 -5.60 7.25
N CYS A 89 25.83 -6.77 6.92
CA CYS A 89 26.58 -8.03 6.89
C CYS A 89 27.75 -8.01 5.90
N LEU A 90 27.56 -7.46 4.69
CA LEU A 90 28.64 -7.32 3.70
C LEU A 90 29.74 -6.35 4.16
N THR A 91 29.36 -5.23 4.76
CA THR A 91 30.30 -4.21 5.25
C THR A 91 31.15 -4.73 6.41
N LEU A 92 30.55 -5.54 7.29
CA LEU A 92 31.28 -6.23 8.36
C LEU A 92 32.28 -7.28 7.83
N LYS A 93 32.04 -7.83 6.63
CA LYS A 93 32.89 -8.86 6.00
C LYS A 93 34.05 -8.27 5.18
N ASP A 94 33.79 -7.24 4.38
CA ASP A 94 34.76 -6.68 3.41
C ASP A 94 35.55 -5.48 3.95
N GLY A 95 35.24 -4.99 5.16
CA GLY A 95 35.81 -3.75 5.72
C GLY A 95 35.08 -2.48 5.25
N TYR A 96 35.47 -1.33 5.83
CA TYR A 96 34.72 -0.06 5.74
C TYR A 96 34.44 0.37 4.28
N ARG A 97 33.17 0.31 3.88
CA ARG A 97 32.65 0.99 2.68
C ARG A 97 31.96 2.29 3.09
N PRO A 98 31.99 3.33 2.25
CA PRO A 98 31.33 4.57 2.59
C PRO A 98 29.80 4.41 2.57
N LEU A 99 29.16 4.71 3.71
CA LEU A 99 27.73 4.53 3.99
C LEU A 99 26.77 5.04 2.89
N TRP A 100 27.16 6.09 2.16
CA TRP A 100 26.32 6.63 1.08
C TRP A 100 26.16 5.66 -0.10
N LYS A 101 27.16 4.81 -0.39
CA LYS A 101 27.06 3.78 -1.43
C LYS A 101 26.09 2.68 -1.01
N ASP A 102 26.14 2.28 0.26
CA ASP A 102 25.25 1.27 0.82
C ASP A 102 23.82 1.79 0.92
N ALA A 103 23.64 3.07 1.27
CA ALA A 103 22.34 3.72 1.19
C ALA A 103 21.81 3.76 -0.25
N LEU A 104 22.66 4.10 -1.23
CA LEU A 104 22.23 4.15 -2.64
C LEU A 104 21.79 2.77 -3.14
N ILE A 105 22.58 1.73 -2.90
CA ILE A 105 22.27 0.35 -3.33
C ILE A 105 21.10 -0.21 -2.52
N GLY A 106 20.92 0.22 -1.27
CA GLY A 106 19.83 -0.25 -0.42
C GLY A 106 18.48 0.38 -0.74
N PHE A 107 18.45 1.69 -0.94
CA PHE A 107 17.22 2.43 -1.19
C PHE A 107 16.82 2.47 -2.67
N ALA A 108 17.76 2.40 -3.61
CA ALA A 108 17.42 2.46 -5.04
C ALA A 108 16.49 1.33 -5.51
N PRO A 109 16.70 0.05 -5.15
CA PRO A 109 15.78 -1.03 -5.52
C PRO A 109 14.38 -0.83 -4.92
N SER A 110 14.31 -0.43 -3.64
CA SER A 110 13.02 -0.14 -2.98
C SER A 110 12.29 1.02 -3.65
N GLY A 111 13.02 2.08 -4.02
CA GLY A 111 12.49 3.22 -4.75
C GLY A 111 11.98 2.84 -6.14
N LEU A 112 12.70 1.97 -6.86
CA LEU A 112 12.30 1.47 -8.17
C LEU A 112 11.02 0.62 -8.09
N VAL A 113 10.94 -0.29 -7.13
CA VAL A 113 9.73 -1.11 -6.90
C VAL A 113 8.54 -0.21 -6.55
N PHE A 114 8.73 0.72 -5.62
CA PHE A 114 7.68 1.67 -5.23
C PHE A 114 7.19 2.51 -6.42
N SER A 115 8.12 3.06 -7.19
CA SER A 115 7.81 3.87 -8.37
C SER A 115 7.09 3.06 -9.45
N GLY A 116 7.53 1.81 -9.69
CA GLY A 116 6.90 0.91 -10.65
C GLY A 116 5.46 0.58 -10.27
N ILE A 117 5.20 0.27 -9.00
CA ILE A 117 3.86 0.01 -8.51
C ILE A 117 2.99 1.28 -8.59
N TRP A 118 3.54 2.44 -8.22
CA TRP A 118 2.84 3.72 -8.32
C TRP A 118 2.44 4.06 -9.77
N ILE A 119 3.37 3.90 -10.73
CA ILE A 119 3.11 4.11 -12.16
C ILE A 119 2.02 3.13 -12.63
N TRP A 120 2.16 1.84 -12.30
CA TRP A 120 1.17 0.83 -12.66
C TRP A 120 -0.22 1.17 -12.12
N GLN A 121 -0.31 1.64 -10.88
CA GLN A 121 -1.59 2.02 -10.28
C GLN A 121 -2.19 3.27 -10.93
N CYS A 122 -1.37 4.28 -11.24
CA CYS A 122 -1.83 5.48 -11.96
C CYS A 122 -2.40 5.14 -13.34
N HIS A 123 -1.88 4.09 -13.98
CA HIS A 123 -2.32 3.61 -15.30
C HIS A 123 -3.24 2.38 -15.24
N SER A 124 -3.67 1.95 -14.05
CA SER A 124 -4.47 0.74 -13.91
C SER A 124 -5.86 0.94 -14.53
N LYS A 125 -6.30 -0.05 -15.31
CA LYS A 125 -7.65 -0.10 -15.89
C LYS A 125 -8.75 -0.04 -14.83
N GLN A 126 -8.44 -0.45 -13.59
CA GLN A 126 -9.38 -0.42 -12.46
C GLN A 126 -9.81 1.00 -12.06
N ARG A 127 -9.05 2.02 -12.48
CA ARG A 127 -9.38 3.44 -12.27
C ARG A 127 -10.22 4.03 -13.39
N ALA A 128 -10.44 3.29 -14.47
CA ALA A 128 -11.31 3.74 -15.54
C ALA A 128 -12.76 3.82 -14.99
N PRO A 129 -13.50 4.89 -15.32
CA PRO A 129 -14.85 5.10 -14.79
C PRO A 129 -15.85 4.02 -15.24
N ASP A 130 -15.55 3.34 -16.34
CA ASP A 130 -16.33 2.25 -16.95
C ASP A 130 -15.84 0.85 -16.53
N TYR A 131 -14.93 0.75 -15.56
CA TYR A 131 -14.41 -0.54 -15.14
C TYR A 131 -15.45 -1.35 -14.34
N GLU A 132 -15.95 -2.42 -14.97
CA GLU A 132 -16.79 -3.42 -14.31
C GLU A 132 -15.91 -4.41 -13.54
N TRP A 133 -16.21 -4.57 -12.25
CA TRP A 133 -15.48 -5.49 -11.40
C TRP A 133 -16.16 -6.88 -11.39
N GLU A 134 -15.47 -7.91 -11.88
CA GLU A 134 -16.03 -9.27 -12.08
C GLU A 134 -16.70 -9.87 -10.83
N ASP A 135 -16.14 -9.65 -9.64
CA ASP A 135 -16.69 -10.23 -8.40
C ASP A 135 -17.82 -9.42 -7.75
N TRP A 136 -18.25 -8.32 -8.37
CA TRP A 136 -19.28 -7.41 -7.83
C TRP A 136 -20.40 -7.28 -8.85
N LYS A 137 -21.40 -8.14 -8.69
CA LYS A 137 -22.68 -7.94 -9.35
C LYS A 137 -23.46 -6.93 -8.51
N THR A 138 -23.62 -5.71 -9.02
CA THR A 138 -24.67 -4.81 -8.54
C THR A 138 -25.97 -5.61 -8.52
N ARG A 139 -26.66 -5.62 -7.37
CA ARG A 139 -28.00 -6.19 -7.30
C ARG A 139 -28.80 -5.40 -8.35
N LYS A 140 -29.31 -6.07 -9.39
CA LYS A 140 -30.30 -5.50 -10.28
C LYS A 140 -31.61 -5.52 -9.50
N ASP A 141 -31.93 -4.40 -8.88
CA ASP A 141 -33.28 -4.04 -8.46
C ASP A 141 -34.17 -3.78 -9.68
#